data_AF-A0A662RY79-F1
#
_entry.id   AF-A0A662RY79-F1
#
_cell.length_a   1.000
_cell.length_b   1.000
_cell.length_c   1.000
_cell.angle_alpha   90.00
_cell.angle_beta   90.00
_cell.angle_gamma   90.00
#
_symmetry.space_group_name_H-M   'P 1'
#
loop_
_entity.id
_entity.type
_entity.pdbx_description
1 polymer ?
#
loop_
_entity_poly.entity_id
_entity_poly.type
_entity_poly.pdbx_seq_one_letter_code
_entity_poly.pdbx_strand_id
1 'polypeptide(L)'
;ALGLADRTVHCRDEDPWRCAERLAEWVSRLGVERVALIGYQPAMARSLARTLGGARLRITDMSPRNVGKMVEGVEVEPHSSDGEAVRWADLALVTSSVVANGTLDDLISAPSEKIVLYGVTGASAEALLGFKRWCPLGR
;
A
#
# COMPACT_ATOMS: atom_id res chain seq x y z
N ALA A 1 5.43 -18.46 -20.24
CA ALA A 1 5.64 -17.19 -19.52
C ALA A 1 7.13 -16.85 -19.52
N LEU A 2 7.52 -15.57 -19.55
CA LEU A 2 8.93 -15.14 -19.62
C LEU A 2 9.72 -15.36 -18.32
N GLY A 3 9.07 -15.82 -17.23
CA GLY A 3 9.74 -16.11 -15.95
C GLY A 3 10.23 -14.88 -15.19
N LEU A 4 9.89 -13.67 -15.64
CA LEU A 4 10.38 -12.41 -15.09
C LEU A 4 9.63 -11.95 -13.83
N ALA A 5 8.41 -12.44 -13.61
CA ALA A 5 7.55 -12.04 -12.51
C ALA A 5 6.99 -13.30 -11.81
N ASP A 6 6.90 -13.24 -10.49
CA ASP A 6 6.32 -14.27 -9.64
C ASP A 6 5.08 -13.73 -8.89
N ARG A 7 4.33 -14.63 -8.26
CA ARG A 7 3.22 -14.26 -7.36
C ARG A 7 2.22 -13.30 -8.01
N THR A 8 1.80 -13.66 -9.22
CA THR A 8 0.91 -12.87 -10.08
C THR A 8 -0.56 -13.24 -9.90
N VAL A 9 -0.86 -14.29 -9.13
CA VAL A 9 -2.23 -14.70 -8.80
C VAL A 9 -2.54 -14.28 -7.36
N HIS A 10 -3.74 -13.75 -7.13
CA HIS A 10 -4.14 -13.28 -5.80
C HIS A 10 -4.16 -14.40 -4.76
N CYS A 11 -3.74 -14.03 -3.55
CA CYS A 11 -3.98 -14.77 -2.32
C CYS A 11 -5.49 -14.99 -2.09
N ARG A 12 -5.88 -16.00 -1.29
CA ARG A 12 -7.29 -16.39 -1.12
C ARG A 12 -7.68 -16.52 0.35
N ASP A 13 -8.98 -16.62 0.61
CA ASP A 13 -9.54 -16.92 1.92
C ASP A 13 -9.02 -15.97 3.02
N GLU A 14 -8.33 -16.50 4.03
CA GLU A 14 -7.79 -15.73 5.16
C GLU A 14 -6.45 -15.03 4.86
N ASP A 15 -5.83 -15.32 3.72
CA ASP A 15 -4.50 -14.79 3.38
C ASP A 15 -4.44 -13.25 3.39
N PRO A 16 -5.46 -12.47 2.96
CA PRO A 16 -5.41 -11.02 3.07
C PRO A 16 -5.18 -10.51 4.49
N TRP A 17 -5.75 -11.18 5.50
CA TRP A 17 -5.57 -10.83 6.90
C TRP A 17 -4.15 -11.17 7.39
N ARG A 18 -3.66 -12.37 7.08
CA ARG A 18 -2.28 -12.78 7.40
C ARG A 18 -1.25 -11.90 6.68
N CYS A 19 -1.53 -11.50 5.45
CA CYS A 19 -0.72 -10.57 4.67
C CYS A 19 -0.63 -9.20 5.34
N ALA A 20 -1.77 -8.70 5.84
CA ALA A 20 -1.86 -7.43 6.54
C ALA A 20 -1.15 -7.42 7.90
N GLU A 21 -1.27 -8.49 8.68
CA GLU A 21 -0.55 -8.65 9.96
C GLU A 21 0.97 -8.66 9.74
N ARG A 22 1.45 -9.45 8.77
CA ARG A 22 2.87 -9.48 8.39
C ARG A 22 3.36 -8.12 7.91
N LEU A 23 2.53 -7.38 7.18
CA LEU A 23 2.87 -6.05 6.70
C LEU A 23 3.05 -5.08 7.87
N ALA A 24 2.09 -5.05 8.79
CA ALA A 24 2.15 -4.18 9.96
C ALA A 24 3.34 -4.51 10.87
N GLU A 25 3.65 -5.80 11.06
CA GLU A 25 4.84 -6.25 11.80
C GLU A 25 6.14 -5.85 11.08
N TRP A 26 6.22 -6.01 9.77
CA TRP A 26 7.39 -5.56 9.01
C TRP A 26 7.58 -4.05 9.13
N VAL A 27 6.51 -3.27 8.98
CA VAL A 27 6.55 -1.80 9.10
C VAL A 27 7.00 -1.36 10.50
N SER A 28 6.50 -1.99 11.57
CA SER A 28 6.87 -1.62 12.94
C SER A 28 8.36 -1.83 13.22
N ARG A 29 8.98 -2.84 12.61
CA ARG A 29 10.42 -3.13 12.72
C ARG A 29 11.30 -2.15 11.95
N LEU A 30 10.77 -1.43 10.97
CA LEU A 30 11.53 -0.41 10.23
C LEU A 30 11.78 0.85 11.06
N GLY A 31 11.01 1.08 12.13
CA GLY A 31 11.12 2.29 12.94
C GLY A 31 10.67 3.57 12.24
N VAL A 32 9.92 3.48 11.13
CA VAL A 32 9.38 4.64 10.40
C VAL A 32 8.27 5.31 11.19
N GLU A 33 8.24 6.64 11.24
CA GLU A 33 7.25 7.38 12.03
C GLU A 33 5.94 7.57 11.29
N ARG A 34 6.00 7.86 9.98
CA ARG A 34 4.85 8.23 9.17
C ARG A 34 4.65 7.29 8.00
N VAL A 35 3.47 6.68 7.91
CA VAL A 35 3.11 5.70 6.88
C VAL A 35 1.89 6.18 6.12
N ALA A 36 1.97 6.15 4.79
CA ALA A 36 0.81 6.36 3.91
C ALA A 36 0.37 5.03 3.31
N LEU A 37 -0.93 4.73 3.35
CA LEU A 37 -1.57 3.64 2.63
C LEU A 37 -2.40 4.23 1.49
N ILE A 38 -1.89 4.16 0.26
CA ILE A 38 -2.55 4.68 -0.94
C ILE A 38 -3.35 3.56 -1.60
N GLY A 39 -4.67 3.69 -1.56
CA GLY A 39 -5.63 2.64 -1.90
C GLY A 39 -6.13 1.93 -0.64
N TYR A 40 -7.41 2.05 -0.33
CA TYR A 40 -7.98 1.46 0.87
C TYR A 40 -8.08 -0.06 0.73
N GLN A 41 -7.20 -0.79 1.43
CA GLN A 41 -7.29 -2.23 1.64
C GLN A 41 -7.71 -2.49 3.11
N PRO A 42 -8.91 -3.04 3.37
CA PRO A 42 -9.47 -3.10 4.73
C PRO A 42 -8.62 -3.82 5.79
N ALA A 43 -7.98 -4.93 5.41
CA ALA A 43 -7.18 -5.73 6.35
C ALA A 43 -5.88 -5.01 6.73
N MET A 44 -5.18 -4.43 5.75
CA MET A 44 -3.95 -3.65 5.92
C MET A 44 -4.24 -2.39 6.71
N ALA A 45 -5.29 -1.64 6.35
CA ALA A 45 -5.70 -0.44 7.05
C ALA A 45 -5.93 -0.72 8.55
N ARG A 46 -6.70 -1.76 8.87
CA ARG A 46 -6.96 -2.15 10.27
C ARG A 46 -5.68 -2.56 11.00
N SER A 47 -4.84 -3.39 10.37
CA SER A 47 -3.63 -3.93 11.01
C SER A 47 -2.59 -2.83 11.26
N LEU A 48 -2.39 -1.94 10.28
CA LEU A 48 -1.49 -0.79 10.38
C LEU A 48 -1.99 0.20 11.43
N ALA A 49 -3.27 0.56 11.43
CA ALA A 49 -3.82 1.52 12.38
C ALA A 49 -3.67 1.04 13.83
N ARG A 50 -3.92 -0.25 14.10
CA ARG A 50 -3.72 -0.86 15.43
C ARG A 50 -2.25 -0.90 15.85
N THR A 51 -1.33 -1.08 14.91
CA THR A 51 0.10 -1.24 15.20
C THR A 51 0.81 0.11 15.37
N LEU A 52 0.44 1.11 14.55
CA LEU A 52 1.11 2.40 14.49
C LEU A 52 0.39 3.48 15.32
N GLY A 53 -0.92 3.34 15.52
CA GLY A 53 -1.78 4.41 16.04
C GLY A 53 -2.16 5.43 14.97
N GLY A 54 -3.28 6.13 15.17
CA GLY A 54 -3.89 6.94 14.11
C GLY A 54 -3.09 8.18 13.68
N ALA A 55 -2.26 8.75 14.55
CA ALA A 55 -1.44 9.92 14.21
C ALA A 55 -0.28 9.63 13.25
N ARG A 56 0.04 8.34 13.04
CA ARG A 56 1.18 7.87 12.26
C ARG A 56 0.79 7.24 10.93
N LEU A 57 -0.51 7.16 10.64
CA LEU A 57 -1.05 6.53 9.45
C LEU A 57 -2.00 7.48 8.72
N ARG A 58 -1.75 7.69 7.43
CA ARG A 58 -2.73 8.28 6.50
C ARG A 58 -3.21 7.20 5.54
N ILE A 59 -4.49 7.22 5.21
CA ILE A 59 -5.10 6.28 4.28
C ILE A 59 -5.84 7.08 3.23
N THR A 60 -5.62 6.78 1.95
CA THR A 60 -6.34 7.44 0.86
C THR A 60 -7.04 6.40 -0.03
N ASP A 61 -8.10 6.80 -0.73
CA ASP A 61 -8.73 5.95 -1.73
C ASP A 61 -9.42 6.75 -2.85
N MET A 62 -9.47 6.14 -4.04
CA MET A 62 -10.14 6.73 -5.21
C MET A 62 -11.65 6.51 -5.22
N SER A 63 -12.17 5.46 -4.58
CA SER A 63 -13.60 5.19 -4.57
C SER A 63 -14.29 6.10 -3.55
N PRO A 64 -15.28 6.93 -3.96
CA PRO A 64 -16.04 7.79 -3.06
C PRO A 64 -16.80 7.00 -1.97
N ARG A 65 -17.04 5.71 -2.18
CA ARG A 65 -17.65 4.83 -1.17
C ARG A 65 -16.73 4.55 0.01
N ASN A 66 -15.43 4.78 -0.13
CA ASN A 66 -14.44 4.56 0.92
C ASN A 66 -14.06 5.86 1.62
N VAL A 67 -14.08 6.99 0.92
CA VAL A 67 -13.77 8.31 1.48
C VAL A 67 -14.68 8.63 2.67
N GLY A 68 -14.08 9.16 3.75
CA GLY A 68 -14.75 9.48 5.01
C GLY A 68 -15.00 8.30 5.94
N LYS A 69 -14.61 7.07 5.56
CA LYS A 69 -14.68 5.92 6.47
C LYS A 69 -13.67 6.06 7.61
N MET A 70 -14.10 5.73 8.82
CA MET A 70 -13.22 5.62 9.99
C MET A 70 -12.74 4.17 10.17
N VAL A 71 -11.42 4.00 10.25
CA VAL A 71 -10.76 2.71 10.47
C VAL A 71 -9.86 2.84 11.69
N GLU A 72 -10.31 2.30 12.82
CA GLU A 72 -9.54 2.34 14.09
C GLU A 72 -9.10 3.78 14.45
N GLY A 73 -9.95 4.77 14.18
CA GLY A 73 -9.68 6.19 14.43
C GLY A 73 -8.96 6.95 13.31
N VAL A 74 -8.64 6.30 12.19
CA VAL A 74 -8.05 6.92 11.00
C VAL A 74 -9.12 7.10 9.91
N GLU A 75 -9.25 8.31 9.39
CA GLU A 75 -10.15 8.59 8.26
C GLU A 75 -9.52 8.17 6.93
N VAL A 76 -10.33 7.63 6.02
CA VAL A 76 -9.93 7.42 4.62
C VAL A 76 -10.13 8.72 3.84
N GLU A 77 -9.04 9.34 3.44
CA GLU A 77 -8.98 10.58 2.67
C GLU A 77 -9.27 10.34 1.17
N PRO A 78 -9.71 11.38 0.44
CA PRO A 78 -9.86 11.29 -1.02
C PRO A 78 -8.51 11.18 -1.74
N HIS A 79 -8.50 10.61 -2.95
CA HIS A 79 -7.29 10.48 -3.77
C HIS A 79 -6.60 11.81 -4.09
N SER A 80 -7.32 12.94 -4.03
CA SER A 80 -6.72 14.27 -4.17
C SER A 80 -5.63 14.54 -3.12
N SER A 81 -5.67 13.82 -1.99
CA SER A 81 -4.64 13.86 -0.93
C SER A 81 -3.45 12.94 -1.20
N ASP A 82 -3.47 12.08 -2.21
CA ASP A 82 -2.45 11.04 -2.44
C ASP A 82 -1.03 11.63 -2.46
N GLY A 83 -0.80 12.65 -3.28
CA GLY A 83 0.52 13.27 -3.41
C GLY A 83 0.99 13.94 -2.11
N GLU A 84 0.07 14.48 -1.31
CA GLU A 84 0.41 15.05 0.00
C GLU A 84 0.74 13.95 1.02
N ALA A 85 -0.05 12.88 1.07
CA ALA A 85 0.17 11.74 1.94
C ALA A 85 1.51 11.06 1.65
N VAL A 86 1.85 10.87 0.36
CA VAL A 86 3.14 10.30 -0.06
C VAL A 86 4.31 11.21 0.34
N ARG A 87 4.20 12.53 0.16
CA ARG A 87 5.25 13.48 0.59
C ARG A 87 5.42 13.54 2.11
N TRP A 88 4.32 13.41 2.85
CA TRP A 88 4.31 13.41 4.31
C TRP A 88 4.93 12.13 4.88
N ALA A 89 4.80 11.00 4.20
CA ALA A 89 5.24 9.71 4.71
C ALA A 89 6.75 9.48 4.60
N ASP A 90 7.28 8.71 5.55
CA ASP A 90 8.61 8.12 5.48
C ASP A 90 8.57 6.81 4.66
N LEU A 91 7.41 6.13 4.66
CA LEU A 91 7.09 4.95 3.88
C LEU A 91 5.69 5.06 3.25
N ALA A 92 5.60 4.93 1.93
CA ALA A 92 4.34 4.89 1.19
C ALA A 92 4.06 3.45 0.71
N LEU A 93 2.99 2.86 1.22
CA LEU A 93 2.43 1.60 0.77
C LEU A 93 1.38 1.91 -0.29
N VAL A 94 1.65 1.56 -1.55
CA VAL A 94 0.84 2.01 -2.69
C VAL A 94 0.20 0.82 -3.39
N THR A 95 -1.11 0.84 -3.63
CA THR A 95 -1.76 -0.20 -4.41
C THR A 95 -1.10 -0.35 -5.76
N SER A 96 -0.76 -1.57 -6.15
CA SER A 96 -0.13 -1.81 -7.44
C SER A 96 -1.06 -1.62 -8.65
N SER A 97 -2.36 -1.39 -8.43
CA SER A 97 -3.29 -1.01 -9.51
C SER A 97 -2.89 0.31 -10.18
N VAL A 98 -2.10 1.17 -9.51
CA VAL A 98 -1.58 2.43 -10.08
C VAL A 98 -0.75 2.21 -11.35
N VAL A 99 -0.14 1.03 -11.47
CA VAL A 99 0.64 0.61 -12.65
C VAL A 99 -0.28 0.38 -13.86
N ALA A 100 -1.48 -0.13 -13.63
CA ALA A 100 -2.41 -0.51 -14.69
C ALA A 100 -3.38 0.60 -15.09
N ASN A 101 -3.71 1.52 -14.17
CA ASN A 101 -4.66 2.61 -14.42
C ASN A 101 -3.96 3.93 -14.82
N GLY A 102 -2.62 3.96 -14.91
CA GLY A 102 -1.86 5.12 -15.34
C GLY A 102 -1.67 6.22 -14.28
N THR A 103 -1.96 5.95 -13.01
CA THR A 103 -1.80 6.95 -11.93
C THR A 103 -0.51 6.76 -11.13
N LEU A 104 0.42 5.91 -11.58
CA LEU A 104 1.70 5.73 -10.92
C LEU A 104 2.52 7.03 -10.97
N ASP A 105 2.58 7.69 -12.14
CA ASP A 105 3.39 8.88 -12.38
C ASP A 105 3.07 10.04 -11.41
N ASP A 106 1.81 10.17 -11.02
CA ASP A 106 1.35 11.18 -10.04
C ASP A 106 1.92 10.93 -8.63
N LEU A 107 2.30 9.69 -8.33
CA LEU A 107 2.80 9.25 -7.01
C LEU A 107 4.34 9.20 -6.94
N ILE A 108 5.03 9.07 -8.07
CA ILE A 108 6.51 8.98 -8.13
C ILE A 108 7.21 10.34 -8.03
N SER A 109 6.48 11.40 -7.66
CA SER A 109 7.11 12.68 -7.26
C SER A 109 7.97 12.53 -5.99
N ALA A 110 7.78 11.44 -5.23
CA ALA A 110 8.65 11.04 -4.14
C ALA A 110 9.72 10.04 -4.58
N PRO A 111 10.88 9.99 -3.89
CA PRO A 111 11.92 9.01 -4.17
C PRO A 111 11.42 7.56 -4.10
N SER A 112 11.78 6.74 -5.09
CA SER A 112 11.23 5.39 -5.28
C SER A 112 11.54 4.43 -4.12
N GLU A 113 12.60 4.68 -3.34
CA GLU A 113 12.97 3.89 -2.17
C GLU A 113 11.96 3.98 -1.02
N LYS A 114 11.14 5.04 -1.00
CA LYS A 114 10.04 5.23 -0.04
C LYS A 114 8.78 4.49 -0.44
N ILE A 115 8.67 4.06 -1.69
CA ILE A 115 7.45 3.47 -2.25
C ILE A 115 7.58 1.95 -2.25
N VAL A 116 6.59 1.29 -1.66
CA VAL A 116 6.41 -0.16 -1.75
C VAL A 116 5.05 -0.43 -2.34
N LEU A 117 5.03 -1.05 -3.53
CA LEU A 117 3.80 -1.44 -4.19
C LEU A 117 3.19 -2.66 -3.49
N TYR A 118 1.89 -2.72 -3.25
CA TYR A 118 1.24 -3.95 -2.76
C TYR A 118 0.22 -4.52 -3.75
N GLY A 119 0.14 -5.85 -3.80
CA GLY A 119 -0.72 -6.58 -4.73
C GLY A 119 0.01 -7.16 -5.94
N VAL A 120 -0.73 -7.94 -6.73
CA VAL A 120 -0.15 -8.79 -7.80
C VAL A 120 0.22 -8.02 -9.06
N THR A 121 -0.51 -6.94 -9.39
CA THR A 121 -0.25 -6.10 -10.56
C THR A 121 1.16 -5.51 -10.53
N GLY A 122 1.72 -5.33 -9.34
CA GLY A 122 3.04 -4.74 -9.14
C GLY A 122 4.18 -5.67 -9.52
N ALA A 123 3.91 -6.95 -9.81
CA ALA A 123 4.95 -7.91 -10.16
C ALA A 123 5.71 -7.50 -11.43
N SER A 124 5.04 -6.85 -12.40
CA SER A 124 5.69 -6.27 -13.57
C SER A 124 6.56 -5.06 -13.22
N ALA A 125 6.07 -4.17 -12.35
CA ALA A 125 6.82 -2.99 -11.92
C ALA A 125 8.06 -3.37 -11.07
N GLU A 126 7.96 -4.41 -10.24
CA GLU A 126 9.11 -4.98 -9.53
C GLU A 126 10.15 -5.53 -10.53
N ALA A 127 9.72 -6.36 -11.47
CA ALA A 127 10.60 -7.01 -12.43
C ALA A 127 11.26 -6.05 -13.43
N LEU A 128 10.55 -5.00 -13.86
CA LEU A 128 10.97 -4.13 -14.97
C LEU A 128 11.45 -2.75 -14.54
N LEU A 129 10.95 -2.21 -13.42
CA LEU A 129 11.19 -0.84 -12.99
C LEU A 129 11.92 -0.76 -11.64
N GLY A 130 12.19 -1.89 -10.99
CA GLY A 130 12.96 -1.95 -9.73
C GLY A 130 12.20 -1.48 -8.49
N PHE A 131 10.87 -1.31 -8.57
CA PHE A 131 10.07 -1.02 -7.38
C PHE A 131 10.09 -2.18 -6.39
N LYS A 132 10.12 -1.87 -5.09
CA LYS A 132 9.85 -2.89 -4.06
C LYS A 132 8.38 -3.27 -4.09
N ARG A 133 8.09 -4.56 -3.89
CA ARG A 133 6.71 -5.06 -3.84
C ARG A 133 6.43 -5.88 -2.58
N TRP A 134 5.29 -5.59 -1.96
CA TRP A 134 4.69 -6.39 -0.91
C TRP A 134 3.56 -7.28 -1.46
N CYS A 135 3.89 -8.55 -1.72
CA CYS A 135 2.89 -9.58 -2.01
C CYS A 135 3.39 -10.98 -1.60
N PRO A 136 3.72 -11.22 -0.32
CA PRO A 136 4.35 -12.47 0.12
C PRO A 136 3.44 -13.70 -0.01
N LEU A 137 2.12 -13.51 -0.06
CA LEU A 137 1.12 -14.59 -0.14
C LEU A 137 0.46 -14.71 -1.53
N GLY A 138 0.93 -13.96 -2.53
CA GLY A 138 0.54 -14.18 -3.92
C GLY A 138 1.01 -15.56 -4.39
N ARG A 139 0.36 -16.09 -5.43
CA ARG A 139 0.63 -17.41 -6.02
C ARG A 139 1.24 -17.29 -7.41
#